data_AF-U6CVI0-F1
#
_entry.id   AF-U6CVI0-F1
#
_cell.length_a   1.000
_cell.length_b   1.000
_cell.length_c   1.000
_cell.angle_alpha   90.00
_cell.angle_beta   90.00
_cell.angle_gamma   90.00
#
_symmetry.space_group_name_H-M   'P 1'
#
loop_
_entity.id
_entity.type
_entity.pdbx_description
1 polymer ?
#
loop_
_entity_poly.entity_id
_entity_poly.type
_entity_poly.pdbx_seq_one_letter_code
_entity_poly.pdbx_strand_id
1 'polypeptide(L)'
;MKYIHYKLSQRGYEWDAEMSPLVDNIALWMTEYLNRHLHTWIQDNGGWDAFVELYGPSVQPLFDFSWLSLKALLSLALVGACITLGAYLGHK
;
A
#
# COMPACT_ATOMS: atom_id res chain seq x y z
N MET A 1 14.84 -5.84 -9.65
CA MET A 1 15.18 -7.28 -9.71
C MET A 1 15.00 -8.07 -8.41
N LYS A 2 15.55 -7.66 -7.25
CA LYS A 2 15.50 -8.47 -6.01
C LYS A 2 14.09 -8.90 -5.56
N TYR A 3 13.08 -8.05 -5.75
CA TYR A 3 11.69 -8.37 -5.39
C TYR A 3 11.05 -9.42 -6.30
N ILE A 4 11.29 -9.33 -7.61
CA ILE A 4 10.76 -10.30 -8.59
C ILE A 4 11.36 -11.67 -8.32
N HIS A 5 12.68 -11.71 -8.09
CA HIS A 5 13.37 -12.94 -7.70
C HIS A 5 12.77 -13.55 -6.42
N TYR A 6 12.58 -12.75 -5.37
CA TYR A 6 11.95 -13.20 -4.12
C TYR A 6 10.56 -13.79 -4.35
N LYS A 7 9.71 -13.14 -5.16
CA LYS A 7 8.34 -13.62 -5.42
C LYS A 7 8.29 -14.88 -6.27
N LEU A 8 9.22 -15.05 -7.21
CA LEU A 8 9.32 -16.27 -8.01
C LEU A 8 9.80 -17.45 -7.16
N SER A 9 10.79 -17.21 -6.30
CA SER A 9 11.26 -18.21 -5.32
C SER A 9 10.15 -18.66 -4.37
N GLN A 10 9.31 -17.73 -3.87
CA GLN A 10 8.12 -18.10 -3.06
C GLN A 10 7.14 -19.02 -3.79
N ARG A 11 7.10 -18.99 -5.12
CA ARG A 11 6.23 -19.83 -5.95
C ARG A 11 6.94 -21.10 -6.47
N GLY A 12 8.17 -21.35 -6.02
CA GLY A 12 8.96 -22.51 -6.43
C GLY A 12 9.62 -22.38 -7.80
N TYR A 13 9.64 -21.19 -8.40
CA TYR A 13 10.36 -20.93 -9.64
C TYR A 13 11.78 -20.43 -9.34
N GLU A 14 12.76 -20.97 -10.05
CA GLU A 14 14.14 -20.49 -10.02
C GLU A 14 14.29 -19.31 -10.99
N TRP A 15 14.97 -18.25 -10.55
CA TRP A 15 15.22 -17.10 -11.40
C TRP A 15 16.45 -17.36 -12.26
N ASP A 16 16.22 -17.38 -13.57
CA ASP A 16 17.32 -17.39 -14.53
C ASP A 16 17.90 -15.97 -14.67
N ALA A 17 19.18 -15.81 -14.33
CA ALA A 17 19.87 -14.53 -14.46
C ALA A 17 19.97 -14.06 -15.92
N GLU A 18 19.90 -14.97 -16.89
CA GLU A 18 19.83 -14.63 -18.32
C GLU A 18 18.50 -13.98 -18.72
N MET A 19 17.45 -14.11 -17.89
CA MET A 19 16.17 -13.41 -18.09
C MET A 19 16.21 -11.94 -17.64
N SER A 20 17.26 -11.51 -16.93
CA SER A 20 17.36 -10.15 -16.40
C SER A 20 17.33 -9.07 -17.50
N PRO A 21 18.08 -9.19 -18.61
CA PRO A 21 18.03 -8.22 -19.70
C PRO A 21 16.67 -8.17 -20.41
N LEU A 22 15.90 -9.26 -20.42
CA LEU A 22 14.56 -9.28 -21.01
C LEU A 22 13.59 -8.42 -20.21
N VAL A 23 13.66 -8.48 -18.88
CA VAL A 23 12.84 -7.62 -18.01
C VAL A 23 13.21 -6.15 -18.18
N ASP A 24 14.50 -5.85 -18.36
CA ASP A 24 14.94 -4.47 -18.61
C ASP A 24 14.46 -3.96 -19.97
N ASN A 25 14.58 -4.78 -21.03
CA ASN A 25 13.97 -4.48 -22.33
C ASN A 25 12.45 -4.31 -22.20
N ILE A 26 11.80 -5.12 -21.34
CA ILE A 26 10.37 -5.05 -21.10
C ILE A 26 9.96 -3.75 -20.35
N ALA A 27 10.79 -3.26 -19.43
CA ALA A 27 10.52 -1.98 -18.80
C ALA A 27 10.66 -0.83 -19.81
N LEU A 28 11.63 -0.94 -20.72
CA LEU A 28 11.93 0.08 -21.71
C LEU A 28 10.81 0.26 -22.73
N TRP A 29 10.41 -0.80 -23.47
CA TRP A 29 9.30 -0.68 -24.45
C TRP A 29 7.98 -0.26 -23.79
N MET A 30 7.66 -0.73 -22.57
CA MET A 30 6.45 -0.31 -21.86
C MET A 30 6.47 1.19 -21.58
N THR A 31 7.62 1.70 -21.14
CA THR A 31 7.80 3.13 -20.86
C THR A 31 7.73 3.95 -22.14
N GLU A 32 8.38 3.50 -23.21
CA GLU A 32 8.31 4.16 -24.52
C GLU A 32 6.88 4.17 -25.07
N TYR A 33 6.18 3.05 -24.99
CA TYR A 33 4.81 2.94 -25.48
C TYR A 33 3.87 3.85 -24.68
N LEU A 34 3.99 3.82 -23.35
CA LEU A 34 3.21 4.67 -22.47
C LEU A 34 3.47 6.15 -22.78
N ASN A 35 4.72 6.55 -23.00
CA ASN A 35 5.06 7.92 -23.30
C ASN A 35 4.62 8.36 -24.71
N ARG A 36 4.79 7.51 -25.73
CA ARG A 36 4.54 7.88 -27.13
C ARG A 36 3.07 7.76 -27.53
N HIS A 37 2.35 6.79 -26.98
CA HIS A 37 1.00 6.44 -27.44
C HIS A 37 -0.08 6.69 -26.40
N LEU A 38 0.23 6.54 -25.11
CA LEU A 38 -0.76 6.67 -24.06
C LEU A 38 -0.70 8.01 -23.33
N HIS A 39 0.40 8.75 -23.40
CA HIS A 39 0.57 9.98 -22.63
C HIS A 39 -0.54 11.00 -22.91
N THR A 40 -0.82 11.29 -24.19
CA THR A 40 -1.89 12.23 -24.56
C THR A 40 -3.25 11.69 -24.16
N TRP A 41 -3.54 10.41 -24.43
CA TRP A 41 -4.80 9.79 -24.04
C TRP A 41 -5.04 9.84 -22.53
N ILE A 42 -4.01 9.61 -21.71
CA ILE A 42 -4.10 9.73 -20.25
C ILE A 42 -4.48 11.16 -19.86
N GLN A 43 -3.81 12.17 -20.43
CA GLN A 43 -4.11 13.57 -20.12
C GLN A 43 -5.53 13.97 -20.56
N ASP A 44 -5.94 13.56 -21.75
CA ASP A 44 -7.27 13.85 -22.31
C ASP A 44 -8.40 13.24 -21.47
N ASN A 45 -8.11 12.18 -20.71
CA ASN A 45 -9.08 11.48 -19.83
C ASN A 45 -8.96 11.88 -18.35
N GLY A 46 -8.29 12.99 -18.03
CA GLY A 46 -8.20 13.50 -16.65
C GLY A 46 -6.96 13.03 -15.87
N GLY A 47 -5.94 12.52 -16.57
CA GLY A 47 -4.66 12.15 -15.98
C GLY A 47 -4.69 10.87 -15.15
N TRP A 48 -3.60 10.62 -14.45
CA TRP A 48 -3.51 9.48 -13.51
C TRP A 48 -4.42 9.66 -12.30
N ASP A 49 -4.80 10.89 -11.96
CA ASP A 49 -5.71 11.18 -10.85
C ASP A 49 -7.10 10.58 -11.10
N ALA A 50 -7.64 10.72 -12.33
CA ALA A 50 -8.90 10.06 -12.71
C ALA A 50 -8.81 8.53 -12.63
N PHE A 51 -7.68 7.94 -12.99
CA PHE A 51 -7.44 6.51 -12.82
C PHE A 51 -7.46 6.09 -11.34
N VAL A 52 -6.81 6.86 -10.46
CA VAL A 52 -6.81 6.60 -9.02
C VAL A 52 -8.19 6.81 -8.41
N GLU A 53 -8.97 7.77 -8.88
CA GLU A 53 -10.35 7.97 -8.40
C GLU A 53 -11.26 6.80 -8.77
N LEU A 54 -11.15 6.30 -10.01
CA LEU A 54 -11.97 5.18 -10.51
C LEU A 54 -11.60 3.83 -9.88
N TYR A 55 -10.30 3.56 -9.69
CA TYR A 55 -9.82 2.25 -9.26
C TYR A 55 -9.26 2.21 -7.84
N GLY A 56 -8.81 3.33 -7.29
CA GLY A 56 -8.30 3.46 -5.92
C GLY A 56 -9.23 2.93 -4.83
N PRO A 57 -10.56 3.11 -4.90
CA PRO A 57 -11.50 2.54 -3.93
C PRO A 57 -11.49 1.01 -3.85
N SER A 58 -11.06 0.32 -4.91
CA SER A 58 -10.89 -1.16 -4.92
C SER A 58 -9.56 -1.62 -4.33
N VAL A 59 -8.61 -0.71 -4.18
CA VAL A 59 -7.28 -0.93 -3.57
C VAL A 59 -7.31 -0.48 -2.11
N GLN A 60 -8.35 -0.84 -1.38
CA GLN A 60 -8.38 -0.55 0.06
C GLN A 60 -7.26 -1.34 0.75
N PRO A 61 -6.34 -0.68 1.49
CA PRO A 61 -5.49 -1.40 2.42
C PRO A 61 -6.42 -2.13 3.39
N LEU A 62 -6.18 -3.43 3.65
CA LEU A 62 -6.85 -4.19 4.71
C LEU A 62 -6.70 -3.58 6.13
N PHE A 63 -6.00 -2.46 6.25
CA PHE A 63 -5.76 -1.73 7.49
C PHE A 63 -6.24 -0.28 7.35
N ASP A 64 -7.50 -0.06 7.73
CA ASP A 64 -7.97 1.28 8.04
C ASP A 64 -7.28 1.79 9.31
N PHE A 65 -6.35 2.75 9.13
CA PHE A 65 -5.71 3.47 10.23
C PHE A 65 -6.72 4.15 11.18
N SER A 66 -7.92 4.45 10.69
CA SER A 66 -9.04 5.05 11.45
C SER A 66 -9.57 4.13 12.57
N TRP A 67 -9.47 2.80 12.43
CA TRP A 67 -9.93 1.86 13.47
C TRP A 67 -8.90 1.71 14.59
N LEU A 68 -7.61 1.76 14.24
CA LEU A 68 -6.50 1.70 15.18
C LEU A 68 -6.46 2.94 16.09
N SER A 69 -6.74 4.13 15.56
CA SER A 69 -6.80 5.37 16.36
C SER A 69 -8.01 5.39 17.31
N LEU A 70 -9.17 4.91 16.87
CA LEU A 70 -10.37 4.78 17.72
C LEU A 70 -10.14 3.80 18.88
N LYS A 71 -9.58 2.61 18.60
CA LYS A 71 -9.19 1.65 19.64
C LYS A 71 -8.13 2.21 20.57
N ALA A 72 -7.13 2.92 20.06
CA ALA A 72 -6.11 3.56 20.87
C ALA A 72 -6.70 4.62 21.82
N LEU A 73 -7.55 5.52 21.32
CA LEU A 73 -8.22 6.54 22.13
C LEU A 73 -9.16 5.94 23.17
N LEU A 74 -9.96 4.93 22.81
CA LEU A 74 -10.85 4.24 23.74
C LEU A 74 -10.07 3.48 24.82
N SER A 75 -8.95 2.85 24.46
CA SER A 75 -8.08 2.18 25.42
C SER A 75 -7.39 3.16 26.37
N LEU A 76 -6.96 4.32 25.87
CA LEU A 76 -6.33 5.36 26.67
C LEU A 76 -7.33 5.99 27.66
N ALA A 77 -8.58 6.22 27.23
CA ALA A 77 -9.65 6.72 28.08
C ALA A 77 -9.99 5.72 29.22
N LEU A 78 -10.03 4.42 28.92
CA LEU A 78 -10.28 3.39 29.91
C LEU A 78 -9.15 3.30 30.95
N VAL A 79 -7.89 3.31 30.50
CA VAL A 79 -6.72 3.29 31.39
C VAL A 79 -6.71 4.54 32.28
N GLY A 80 -7.03 5.72 31.74
CA GLY A 80 -7.14 6.95 32.53
C GLY A 80 -8.23 6.87 33.61
N ALA A 81 -9.42 6.36 33.27
CA ALA A 81 -10.53 6.23 34.22
C ALA A 81 -10.24 5.26 35.37
N CYS A 82 -9.54 4.15 35.10
CA CYS A 82 -9.15 3.19 36.14
C CYS A 82 -8.14 3.78 37.13
N ILE A 83 -7.19 4.59 36.66
CA ILE A 83 -6.20 5.25 37.53
C ILE A 83 -6.89 6.24 38.48
N THR A 84 -7.84 7.02 37.98
CA THR A 84 -8.58 7.99 38.80
C THR A 84 -9.49 7.32 39.84
N LEU A 85 -10.20 6.25 39.46
CA LEU A 85 -11.06 5.50 40.39
C LEU A 85 -10.24 4.76 41.46
N GLY A 86 -9.08 4.19 41.09
CA GLY A 86 -8.17 3.54 42.03
C GLY A 86 -7.60 4.51 43.06
N ALA A 87 -7.23 5.73 42.65
CA ALA A 87 -6.75 6.76 43.56
C ALA A 87 -7.82 7.24 44.55
N TYR A 88 -9.08 7.30 44.13
CA TYR A 88 -10.19 7.75 44.98
C TYR A 88 -10.59 6.72 46.04
N LEU A 89 -10.46 5.43 45.74
CA LEU A 89 -10.81 4.33 46.65
C LEU A 89 -9.67 3.93 47.60
N GLY A 90 -8.41 4.21 47.27
CA GLY A 90 -7.25 3.91 48.13
C GLY A 90 -7.01 4.91 49.27
N HIS A 91 -7.80 5.99 49.35
CA HIS A 91 -7.66 7.03 50.37
C HIS A 91 -8.72 6.90 51.50
N LYS A 92 -9.25 5.70 51.75
CA LYS A 92 -10.12 5.44 52.90
C LYS A 92 -9.71 4.18 53.65
#